data_AF-A0A359MNM2-F1
#
_entry.id   AF-A0A359MNM2-F1
#
_cell.length_a   1.000
_cell.length_b   1.000
_cell.length_c   1.000
_cell.angle_alpha   90.00
_cell.angle_beta   90.00
_cell.angle_gamma   90.00
#
_symmetry.space_group_name_H-M   'P 1'
#
loop_
_entity.id
_entity.type
_entity.pdbx_description
1 polymer ?
#
loop_
_entity_poly.entity_id
_entity_poly.type
_entity_poly.pdbx_seq_one_letter_code
_entity_poly.pdbx_strand_id
1 'polypeptide(L)'
;ILRSADVFQVEIDTEGAEEMARRSRGTPRLANRLLRRVRDFAQVKYDGRITKEVAQFALDLLEVDRLGLDHIDREILTTMIEKFNGGPVGIEAIATTIGEDVGTIEEVYEPYLVQNGLILRTPRGRMASDLAYAHMGLSRE
;
A
#
# COMPACT_ATOMS: atom_id res chain seq x y z
N ILE A 1 7.15 14.80 -1.19
CA ILE A 1 5.98 15.23 -0.38
C ILE A 1 5.75 16.74 -0.51
N LEU A 2 6.66 17.61 -0.06
CA LEU A 2 6.49 19.08 -0.10
C LEU A 2 6.05 19.62 -1.47
N ARG A 3 6.79 19.30 -2.54
CA ARG A 3 6.40 19.69 -3.91
C ARG A 3 5.00 19.19 -4.30
N SER A 4 4.65 17.96 -3.92
CA SER A 4 3.35 17.39 -4.23
C SER A 4 2.23 18.09 -3.43
N ALA A 5 2.52 18.55 -2.21
CA ALA A 5 1.57 19.27 -1.37
C ALA A 5 1.20 20.63 -1.98
N ASP A 6 2.18 21.34 -2.55
CA ASP A 6 1.94 22.58 -3.31
C ASP A 6 1.01 22.32 -4.51
N VAL A 7 1.25 21.23 -5.26
CA VAL A 7 0.42 20.84 -6.41
C VAL A 7 -1.01 20.51 -5.98
N PHE A 8 -1.19 19.89 -4.82
CA PHE A 8 -2.51 19.56 -4.27
C PHE A 8 -3.14 20.68 -3.43
N GLN A 9 -2.48 21.85 -3.34
CA GLN A 9 -2.90 23.00 -2.54
C GLN A 9 -3.25 22.64 -1.10
N VAL A 10 -2.39 21.85 -0.44
CA VAL A 10 -2.55 21.50 0.97
C VAL A 10 -1.41 22.08 1.79
N GLU A 11 -1.74 22.68 2.94
CA GLU A 11 -0.73 23.08 3.90
C GLU A 11 -0.18 21.86 4.63
N ILE A 12 1.14 21.68 4.61
CA ILE A 12 1.83 20.61 5.32
C ILE A 12 3.06 21.18 6.03
N ASP A 13 3.29 20.79 7.28
CA ASP A 13 4.53 21.13 7.98
C ASP A 13 5.67 20.15 7.62
N THR A 14 6.90 20.55 7.95
CA THR A 14 8.09 19.76 7.63
C THR A 14 8.05 18.38 8.30
N GLU A 15 7.56 18.31 9.54
CA GLU A 15 7.51 17.07 10.31
C GLU A 15 6.47 16.08 9.75
N GLY A 16 5.29 16.54 9.37
CA GLY A 16 4.27 15.74 8.69
C GLY A 16 4.75 15.27 7.33
N ALA A 17 5.47 16.12 6.59
CA ALA A 17 6.06 15.72 5.32
C ALA A 17 7.11 14.60 5.48
N GLU A 18 7.92 14.64 6.54
CA GLU A 18 8.87 13.58 6.87
C GLU A 18 8.19 12.27 7.27
N GLU A 19 7.16 12.32 8.12
CA GLU A 19 6.42 11.12 8.54
C GLU A 19 5.78 10.42 7.33
N MET A 20 5.16 11.20 6.44
CA MET A 20 4.64 10.70 5.17
C MET A 20 5.73 10.11 4.28
N ALA A 21 6.89 10.73 4.20
CA ALA A 21 8.00 10.25 3.39
C ALA A 21 8.52 8.89 3.90
N ARG A 22 8.65 8.72 5.22
CA ARG A 22 9.05 7.44 5.84
C ARG A 22 8.09 6.31 5.49
N ARG A 23 6.78 6.58 5.57
CA ARG A 23 5.71 5.60 5.30
C ARG A 23 5.46 5.36 3.80
N SER A 24 5.97 6.25 2.94
CA SER A 24 5.87 6.12 1.49
C SER A 24 6.84 5.11 0.87
N ARG A 25 7.63 4.39 1.68
CA ARG A 25 8.55 3.32 1.24
C ARG A 25 9.58 3.78 0.19
N GLY A 26 9.88 5.08 0.14
CA GLY A 26 10.76 5.67 -0.86
C GLY A 26 10.14 5.78 -2.26
N THR A 27 8.85 5.46 -2.42
CA THR A 27 8.17 5.38 -3.72
C THR A 27 7.38 6.67 -3.99
N PRO A 28 7.76 7.50 -4.97
CA PRO A 28 7.08 8.78 -5.23
C PRO A 28 5.59 8.66 -5.53
N ARG A 29 5.17 7.55 -6.17
CA ARG A 29 3.75 7.27 -6.44
C ARG A 29 2.96 7.01 -5.16
N LEU A 30 3.50 6.21 -4.25
CA LEU A 30 2.87 5.93 -2.95
C LEU A 30 2.81 7.20 -2.11
N ALA A 31 3.88 7.99 -2.09
CA ALA A 31 3.92 9.30 -1.44
C ALA A 31 2.76 10.20 -1.90
N ASN A 32 2.51 10.28 -3.22
CA ASN A 32 1.39 11.06 -3.78
C ASN A 32 0.01 10.49 -3.45
N ARG A 33 -0.11 9.16 -3.36
CA ARG A 33 -1.36 8.51 -2.96
C ARG A 33 -1.68 8.75 -1.49
N LEU A 34 -0.71 8.54 -0.61
CA LEU A 34 -0.85 8.83 0.82
C LEU A 34 -1.19 10.31 1.03
N LEU A 35 -0.54 11.23 0.31
CA LEU A 35 -0.80 12.66 0.43
C LEU A 35 -2.24 13.04 0.09
N ARG A 36 -2.82 12.44 -0.96
CA ARG A 36 -4.23 12.65 -1.28
C ARG A 36 -5.15 12.17 -0.15
N ARG A 37 -4.92 10.97 0.38
CA ARG A 37 -5.73 10.42 1.48
C ARG A 37 -5.60 11.22 2.78
N VAL A 38 -4.37 11.58 3.15
CA VAL A 38 -4.10 12.38 4.36
C VAL A 38 -4.68 13.78 4.22
N ARG A 39 -4.62 14.40 3.02
CA ARG A 39 -5.29 15.67 2.74
C ARG A 39 -6.80 15.55 2.92
N ASP A 40 -7.43 14.55 2.30
CA ASP A 40 -8.89 14.38 2.36
C ASP A 40 -9.33 14.18 3.83
N PHE A 41 -8.53 13.47 4.62
CA PHE A 41 -8.73 13.35 6.07
C PHE A 41 -8.56 14.67 6.82
N ALA A 42 -7.48 15.42 6.52
CA ALA A 42 -7.19 16.71 7.16
C ALA A 42 -8.25 17.77 6.85
N GLN A 43 -8.81 17.77 5.64
CA GLN A 43 -9.90 18.68 5.25
C GLN A 43 -11.19 18.43 6.03
N VAL A 44 -11.47 17.17 6.40
CA VAL A 44 -12.69 16.82 7.14
C VAL A 44 -12.55 17.01 8.65
N LYS A 45 -11.34 16.78 9.21
CA LYS A 45 -11.14 16.74 10.68
C LYS A 45 -10.19 17.79 11.27
N TYR A 46 -9.37 18.47 10.46
CA TYR A 46 -8.24 19.28 10.93
C TYR A 46 -7.99 20.55 10.08
N ASP A 47 -9.05 21.24 9.66
CA ASP A 47 -9.01 22.52 8.94
C ASP A 47 -8.10 22.54 7.67
N GLY A 48 -7.85 21.37 7.07
CA GLY A 48 -7.08 21.24 5.84
C GLY A 48 -5.56 21.35 6.01
N ARG A 49 -5.03 21.37 7.24
CA ARG A 49 -3.58 21.42 7.50
C ARG A 49 -3.05 20.06 7.97
N ILE A 50 -2.00 19.58 7.33
CA ILE A 50 -1.32 18.34 7.66
C ILE A 50 -0.16 18.66 8.59
N THR A 51 -0.35 18.44 9.90
CA THR A 51 0.74 18.40 10.88
C THR A 51 1.30 16.99 11.03
N LYS A 52 2.39 16.83 11.77
CA LYS A 52 2.89 15.50 12.17
C LYS A 52 1.81 14.61 12.79
N GLU A 53 1.03 15.14 13.73
CA GLU A 53 0.00 14.38 14.45
C GLU A 53 -1.11 13.96 13.49
N VAL A 54 -1.52 14.85 12.59
CA VAL A 54 -2.53 14.56 11.57
C VAL A 54 -2.02 13.51 10.59
N ALA A 55 -0.78 13.65 10.12
CA ALA A 55 -0.15 12.67 9.24
C ALA A 55 -0.07 11.30 9.93
N GLN A 56 0.43 11.25 11.16
CA GLN A 56 0.55 10.02 11.93
C GLN A 56 -0.80 9.36 12.16
N PHE A 57 -1.79 10.10 12.67
CA PHE A 57 -3.13 9.57 12.92
C PHE A 57 -3.81 9.08 11.64
N ALA A 58 -3.71 9.85 10.55
CA ALA A 58 -4.25 9.43 9.27
C ALA A 58 -3.55 8.17 8.77
N LEU A 59 -2.22 8.11 8.80
CA LEU A 59 -1.44 6.95 8.34
C LEU A 59 -1.68 5.69 9.19
N ASP A 60 -1.88 5.84 10.49
CA ASP A 60 -2.25 4.74 11.38
C ASP A 60 -3.67 4.24 11.07
N LEU A 61 -4.61 5.15 10.78
CA LEU A 61 -5.95 4.80 10.28
C LEU A 61 -5.90 4.11 8.90
N LEU A 62 -4.85 4.37 8.11
CA LEU A 62 -4.63 3.71 6.82
C LEU A 62 -4.09 2.26 6.95
N GLU A 63 -3.94 1.75 8.18
CA GLU A 63 -3.57 0.37 8.51
C GLU A 63 -2.29 -0.12 7.83
N VAL A 64 -1.28 0.75 7.77
CA VAL A 64 0.03 0.40 7.23
C VAL A 64 0.77 -0.46 8.26
N ASP A 65 0.99 -1.73 7.93
CA ASP A 65 1.63 -2.69 8.85
C ASP A 65 3.15 -2.45 9.04
N ARG A 66 3.82 -3.30 9.83
CA ARG A 66 5.27 -3.19 10.11
C ARG A 66 6.15 -3.32 8.85
N LEU A 67 5.69 -3.99 7.81
CA LEU A 67 6.36 -4.06 6.50
C LEU A 67 5.90 -2.96 5.55
N GLY A 68 5.03 -2.05 6.01
CA GLY A 68 4.50 -0.98 5.19
C GLY A 68 3.39 -1.44 4.25
N LEU A 69 2.83 -2.64 4.41
CA LEU A 69 1.74 -3.13 3.57
C LEU A 69 0.45 -2.41 3.96
N ASP A 70 -0.24 -1.89 2.95
CA ASP A 70 -1.57 -1.32 3.14
C ASP A 70 -2.66 -2.40 3.02
N HIS A 71 -3.92 -2.00 3.24
CA HIS A 71 -5.07 -2.92 3.12
C HIS A 71 -5.12 -3.69 1.79
N ILE A 72 -4.78 -3.07 0.65
CA ILE A 72 -4.83 -3.73 -0.66
C ILE A 72 -3.64 -4.68 -0.82
N ASP A 73 -2.44 -4.30 -0.35
CA ASP A 73 -1.29 -5.19 -0.29
C ASP A 73 -1.66 -6.49 0.47
N ARG A 74 -2.31 -6.35 1.63
CA ARG A 74 -2.77 -7.49 2.43
C ARG A 74 -3.88 -8.27 1.74
N GLU A 75 -4.84 -7.60 1.12
CA GLU A 75 -5.94 -8.23 0.41
C GLU A 75 -5.47 -9.03 -0.81
N ILE A 76 -4.46 -8.53 -1.54
CA ILE A 76 -3.77 -9.27 -2.61
C ILE A 76 -3.18 -10.57 -2.04
N LEU A 77 -2.41 -10.48 -0.95
CA LEU A 77 -1.76 -11.64 -0.35
C LEU A 77 -2.79 -12.65 0.22
N THR A 78 -3.79 -12.19 0.96
CA THR A 78 -4.87 -13.04 1.49
C THR A 78 -5.62 -13.72 0.35
N THR A 79 -5.97 -12.99 -0.70
CA THR A 79 -6.65 -13.56 -1.87
C THR A 79 -5.80 -14.64 -2.54
N MET A 80 -4.50 -14.38 -2.73
CA MET A 80 -3.59 -15.37 -3.29
C MET A 80 -3.47 -16.62 -2.41
N ILE A 81 -3.37 -16.45 -1.09
CA ILE A 81 -3.19 -17.54 -0.13
C ILE A 81 -4.48 -18.36 0.04
N GLU A 82 -5.60 -17.72 0.33
CA GLU A 82 -6.85 -18.40 0.72
C GLU A 82 -7.70 -18.82 -0.48
N LYS A 83 -7.78 -17.99 -1.53
CA LYS A 83 -8.65 -18.27 -2.68
C LYS A 83 -7.93 -19.04 -3.80
N PHE A 84 -6.61 -18.91 -3.87
CA PHE A 84 -5.80 -19.53 -4.93
C PHE A 84 -4.73 -20.48 -4.39
N ASN A 85 -4.79 -20.86 -3.10
CA ASN A 85 -3.86 -21.80 -2.45
C ASN A 85 -2.37 -21.45 -2.68
N GLY A 86 -2.05 -20.15 -2.71
CA GLY A 86 -0.69 -19.65 -2.94
C GLY A 86 -0.28 -19.53 -4.41
N GLY A 87 -1.16 -19.84 -5.37
CA GLY A 87 -0.93 -19.71 -6.81
C GLY A 87 -0.32 -20.96 -7.48
N PRO A 88 0.12 -20.87 -8.75
CA PRO A 88 0.23 -19.66 -9.59
C PRO A 88 -1.12 -19.14 -10.08
N VAL A 89 -1.32 -17.82 -9.97
CA VAL A 89 -2.55 -17.12 -10.40
C VAL A 89 -2.24 -15.96 -11.34
N GLY A 90 -3.10 -15.74 -12.34
CA GLY A 90 -2.99 -14.61 -13.26
C GLY A 90 -3.34 -13.28 -12.57
N ILE A 91 -2.71 -12.18 -12.99
CA ILE A 91 -2.96 -10.86 -12.38
C ILE A 91 -4.40 -10.39 -12.61
N GLU A 92 -5.00 -10.73 -13.75
CA GLU A 92 -6.40 -10.45 -14.07
C GLU A 92 -7.35 -11.11 -13.07
N ALA A 93 -7.05 -12.35 -12.65
CA ALA A 93 -7.85 -13.08 -11.67
C ALA A 93 -7.73 -12.47 -10.27
N ILE A 94 -6.53 -12.04 -9.87
CA ILE A 94 -6.33 -11.29 -8.62
C ILE A 94 -7.13 -9.99 -8.66
N ALA A 95 -6.95 -9.19 -9.71
CA ALA A 95 -7.62 -7.90 -9.91
C ALA A 95 -9.14 -8.01 -9.82
N THR A 96 -9.71 -8.98 -10.56
CA THR A 96 -11.16 -9.24 -10.55
C THR A 96 -11.66 -9.64 -9.16
N THR A 97 -10.87 -10.41 -8.42
CA THR A 97 -11.28 -10.93 -7.11
C THR A 97 -11.29 -9.87 -6.02
N ILE A 98 -10.38 -8.90 -6.09
CA ILE A 98 -10.27 -7.79 -5.13
C ILE A 98 -10.98 -6.51 -5.62
N GLY A 99 -11.52 -6.51 -6.85
CA GLY A 99 -12.22 -5.36 -7.42
C GLY A 99 -11.31 -4.18 -7.80
N GLU A 100 -10.03 -4.45 -8.08
CA GLU A 100 -9.04 -3.45 -8.47
C GLU A 100 -8.67 -3.54 -9.94
N ASP A 101 -8.08 -2.46 -10.47
CA ASP A 101 -7.57 -2.42 -11.84
C ASP A 101 -6.22 -3.17 -11.97
N VAL A 102 -6.06 -3.90 -13.07
CA VAL A 102 -4.84 -4.70 -13.35
C VAL A 102 -3.59 -3.83 -13.39
N GLY A 103 -3.66 -2.69 -14.08
CA GLY A 103 -2.53 -1.76 -14.18
C GLY A 103 -2.16 -1.17 -12.82
N THR A 104 -3.16 -0.94 -11.97
CA THR A 104 -2.92 -0.50 -10.58
C THR A 104 -2.18 -1.57 -9.78
N ILE A 105 -2.57 -2.84 -9.87
CA ILE A 105 -1.84 -3.94 -9.21
C ILE A 105 -0.41 -4.03 -9.73
N GLU A 106 -0.22 -4.05 -11.05
CA GLU A 106 1.10 -4.25 -11.67
C GLU A 106 2.06 -3.08 -11.43
N GLU A 107 1.57 -1.85 -11.48
CA GLU A 107 2.41 -0.66 -11.43
C GLU A 107 2.56 -0.05 -10.03
N VAL A 108 1.64 -0.33 -9.11
CA VAL A 108 1.60 0.30 -7.78
C VAL A 108 1.95 -0.68 -6.67
N TYR A 109 1.33 -1.85 -6.65
CA TYR A 109 1.40 -2.78 -5.51
C TYR A 109 2.43 -3.88 -5.72
N GLU A 110 2.35 -4.59 -6.84
CA GLU A 110 3.21 -5.73 -7.16
C GLU A 110 4.72 -5.42 -7.04
N PRO A 111 5.24 -4.26 -7.49
CA PRO A 111 6.67 -4.00 -7.41
C PRO A 111 7.22 -4.09 -5.99
N TYR A 112 6.47 -3.61 -4.99
CA TYR A 112 6.89 -3.67 -3.59
C TYR A 112 6.77 -5.09 -3.03
N LEU A 113 5.67 -5.79 -3.32
CA LEU A 113 5.44 -7.16 -2.87
C LEU A 113 6.49 -8.13 -3.43
N VAL A 114 6.89 -7.93 -4.69
CA VAL A 114 7.98 -8.70 -5.33
C VAL A 114 9.33 -8.32 -4.75
N GLN A 115 9.62 -7.03 -4.57
CA GLN A 115 10.90 -6.57 -4.02
C GLN A 115 11.15 -7.09 -2.59
N ASN A 116 10.10 -7.20 -1.77
CA ASN A 116 10.18 -7.76 -0.42
C ASN A 116 10.06 -9.29 -0.39
N GLY A 117 9.99 -9.93 -1.56
CA GLY A 117 9.93 -11.39 -1.69
C GLY A 117 8.63 -12.01 -1.18
N LEU A 118 7.54 -11.24 -1.06
CA LEU A 118 6.21 -11.73 -0.66
C LEU A 118 5.48 -12.38 -1.85
N ILE A 119 5.70 -11.86 -3.06
CA ILE A 119 5.19 -12.43 -4.31
C ILE A 119 6.36 -12.89 -5.19
N LEU A 120 6.21 -14.06 -5.79
CA LEU A 120 7.11 -14.62 -6.79
C LEU A 120 6.44 -14.54 -8.17
N ARG A 121 7.12 -13.91 -9.13
CA ARG A 121 6.71 -13.93 -10.54
C ARG A 121 7.18 -15.22 -11.20
N THR A 122 6.26 -15.96 -11.80
CA THR A 122 6.55 -17.17 -12.57
C THR A 122 5.97 -17.02 -13.98
N PRO A 123 6.44 -17.81 -14.97
CA PRO A 123 5.84 -17.82 -16.31
C PRO A 123 4.35 -18.20 -16.32
N ARG A 124 3.86 -18.88 -15.27
CA ARG A 124 2.48 -19.34 -15.13
C ARG A 124 1.59 -18.37 -14.36
N GLY A 125 2.15 -17.33 -13.74
CA GLY A 125 1.43 -16.40 -12.87
C GLY A 125 2.21 -15.98 -11.63
N ARG A 126 1.52 -15.32 -10.71
CA ARG A 126 2.06 -14.86 -9.42
C ARG A 126 1.83 -15.94 -8.37
N MET A 127 2.82 -16.16 -7.50
CA MET A 127 2.74 -17.09 -6.37
C MET A 127 3.06 -16.37 -5.06
N ALA A 128 2.37 -16.73 -3.98
CA ALA A 128 2.69 -16.25 -2.65
C ALA A 128 3.91 -17.02 -2.12
N SER A 129 4.89 -16.32 -1.57
CA SER A 129 6.07 -16.94 -0.98
C SER A 129 5.82 -17.38 0.47
N ASP A 130 6.72 -18.20 1.02
CA ASP A 130 6.64 -18.59 2.43
C ASP A 130 6.74 -17.39 3.39
N LEU A 131 7.40 -16.30 2.97
CA LEU A 131 7.43 -15.04 3.74
C LEU A 131 6.06 -14.40 3.81
N ALA A 132 5.26 -14.46 2.73
CA ALA A 132 3.90 -13.94 2.75
C ALA A 132 3.01 -14.74 3.73
N TYR A 133 3.12 -16.07 3.73
CA TYR A 133 2.42 -16.92 4.71
C TYR A 133 2.80 -16.55 6.15
N ALA A 134 4.10 -16.49 6.45
CA ALA A 134 4.61 -16.14 7.77
C ALA A 134 4.15 -14.74 8.21
N HIS A 135 4.20 -13.76 7.30
CA HIS A 135 3.78 -12.38 7.58
C HIS A 135 2.27 -12.28 7.85
N MET A 136 1.46 -13.03 7.11
CA MET A 136 0.01 -13.08 7.30
C MET A 136 -0.41 -13.94 8.50
N GLY A 137 0.53 -14.59 9.18
CA GLY A 137 0.24 -15.51 10.29
C GLY A 137 -0.49 -16.78 9.83
N LEU A 138 -0.38 -17.13 8.55
CA LEU A 138 -1.03 -18.29 7.94
C LEU A 138 -0.02 -19.43 7.80
N SER A 139 -0.47 -20.64 8.09
CA SER A 139 0.34 -21.84 7.89
C SER A 139 0.15 -22.36 6.47
N ARG A 140 1.24 -22.78 5.84
CA ARG A 140 1.17 -23.52 4.57
C ARG A 140 0.91 -24.98 4.93
N GLU A 141 -0.28 -25.48 4.63
CA GLU A 141 -0.56 -26.93 4.64
C GLU A 141 0.05 -27.63 3.41
#